data_AF-A0A9X0DAT8-F1
#
_entry.id   AF-A0A9X0DAT8-F1
#
_cell.length_a   1.000
_cell.length_b   1.000
_cell.length_c   1.000
_cell.angle_alpha   90.00
_cell.angle_beta   90.00
_cell.angle_gamma   90.00
#
_symmetry.space_group_name_H-M   'P 1'
#
loop_
_entity.id
_entity.type
_entity.pdbx_description
1 polymer ?
#
loop_
_entity_poly.entity_id
_entity_poly.type
_entity_poly.pdbx_seq_one_letter_code
_entity_poly.pdbx_strand_id
1 'polypeptide(L)'
;MSWCYNVRGPSYHWVVDLYECLKLPVLPAVIEALQKEVTDRMKEVEKGKTDHKKRIRIQMKVARAEEQEARKKWVKRQALQHTYGQEDNVDEEEAVDPTLIEAVEEAIRGTQDNNGDVVHISGKSCRCGSKQHKRTSHSLCRLNPKNM
;
A
#
# COMPACT_ATOMS: atom_id res chain seq x y z
N MET A 1 8.50 -4.42 -21.26
CA MET A 1 8.77 -3.54 -22.41
C MET A 1 8.08 -2.17 -22.35
N SER A 2 7.14 -1.89 -21.42
CA SER A 2 6.51 -0.56 -21.36
C SER A 2 7.49 0.56 -20.99
N TRP A 3 8.50 0.28 -20.14
CA TRP A 3 9.56 1.25 -19.85
C TRP A 3 10.43 1.54 -21.08
N CYS A 4 10.90 0.51 -21.78
CA CYS A 4 11.67 0.67 -23.01
C CYS A 4 10.88 1.42 -24.09
N TYR A 5 9.58 1.15 -24.21
CA TYR A 5 8.68 1.88 -25.10
C TYR A 5 8.62 3.38 -24.78
N ASN A 6 8.56 3.73 -23.49
CA ASN A 6 8.50 5.13 -23.07
C ASN A 6 9.83 5.87 -23.21
N VAL A 7 10.97 5.19 -23.04
CA VAL A 7 12.31 5.82 -23.01
C VAL A 7 13.00 5.79 -24.37
N ARG A 8 12.95 4.66 -25.08
CA ARG A 8 13.62 4.45 -26.37
C ARG A 8 12.65 4.43 -27.55
N GLY A 9 11.34 4.47 -27.28
CA GLY A 9 10.31 4.49 -28.30
C GLY A 9 9.85 3.11 -28.77
N PRO A 10 8.83 3.08 -29.64
CA PRO A 10 8.26 1.85 -30.22
C PRO A 10 9.22 1.08 -31.11
N SER A 11 10.30 1.69 -31.58
CA SER A 11 11.27 1.06 -32.50
C SER A 11 12.26 0.15 -31.79
N TYR A 12 12.53 0.37 -30.50
CA TYR A 12 13.59 -0.34 -29.78
C TYR A 12 13.16 -1.71 -29.26
N HIS A 13 13.91 -2.75 -29.62
CA HIS A 13 13.69 -4.13 -29.21
C HIS A 13 15.03 -4.81 -28.93
N TRP A 14 15.24 -5.34 -27.71
CA TRP A 14 16.47 -6.05 -27.33
C TRP A 14 16.77 -7.27 -28.21
N VAL A 15 15.75 -7.83 -28.86
CA VAL A 15 15.91 -8.93 -29.81
C VAL A 15 16.75 -8.48 -31.00
N VAL A 16 16.59 -7.25 -31.48
CA VAL A 16 17.39 -6.69 -32.59
C VAL A 16 18.86 -6.61 -32.16
N ASP A 17 19.14 -6.07 -30.97
CA ASP A 17 20.49 -6.01 -30.40
C ASP A 17 21.14 -7.42 -30.34
N LEU A 18 20.35 -8.45 -30.03
CA LEU A 18 20.84 -9.83 -29.95
C LEU A 18 21.18 -10.41 -31.33
N TYR A 19 20.36 -10.14 -32.34
CA TYR A 19 20.67 -10.53 -33.72
C TYR A 19 21.94 -9.82 -34.23
N GLU A 20 22.14 -8.54 -33.88
CA GLU A 20 23.36 -7.80 -34.18
C GLU A 20 24.59 -8.43 -33.50
N CYS A 21 24.50 -8.78 -32.21
CA CYS A 21 25.58 -9.47 -31.49
C CYS A 21 25.93 -10.83 -32.12
N LEU A 22 24.94 -11.54 -32.65
CA LEU A 22 25.14 -12.83 -33.31
C LEU A 22 25.50 -12.70 -34.80
N LYS A 23 25.58 -11.47 -35.34
CA LYS A 23 25.81 -11.20 -36.77
C LYS A 23 24.78 -11.88 -37.69
N LEU A 24 23.54 -11.99 -37.21
CA LEU A 24 22.43 -12.55 -37.97
C LEU A 24 21.66 -11.45 -38.69
N PRO A 25 21.16 -11.71 -39.91
CA PRO A 25 20.31 -10.75 -40.60
C PRO A 25 19.01 -10.56 -39.83
N VAL A 26 18.67 -9.31 -39.53
CA VAL A 26 17.38 -8.95 -38.94
C VAL A 26 16.35 -8.88 -40.06
N LEU A 27 15.40 -9.80 -40.04
CA LEU A 27 14.32 -9.82 -41.03
C LEU A 27 13.35 -8.65 -40.73
N PRO A 28 13.01 -7.81 -41.72
CA PRO A 28 12.07 -6.69 -41.54
C PRO A 28 10.72 -7.13 -40.97
N ALA A 29 10.23 -8.30 -41.40
CA ALA A 29 8.99 -8.88 -40.89
C ALA A 29 9.01 -9.14 -39.37
N VAL A 30 10.18 -9.45 -38.80
CA VAL A 30 10.32 -9.64 -37.34
C VAL A 30 10.22 -8.31 -36.63
N ILE A 31 10.82 -7.25 -37.17
CA ILE A 31 10.74 -5.89 -36.60
C ILE A 31 9.28 -5.43 -36.59
N GLU A 32 8.55 -5.60 -37.70
CA GLU A 32 7.14 -5.24 -37.80
C GLU A 32 6.26 -6.02 -36.81
N ALA A 33 6.47 -7.33 -36.70
CA ALA A 33 5.75 -8.16 -35.74
C ALA A 33 6.00 -7.69 -34.29
N LEU A 34 7.26 -7.41 -33.95
CA LEU A 34 7.63 -6.92 -32.62
C LEU A 34 7.04 -5.54 -32.32
N GLN A 35 7.10 -4.61 -33.29
CA GLN A 35 6.49 -3.29 -33.16
C GLN A 35 4.97 -3.40 -32.95
N LYS A 36 4.30 -4.26 -33.72
CA LYS A 36 2.86 -4.51 -33.57
C LYS A 36 2.52 -5.00 -32.16
N GLU A 37 3.20 -6.03 -31.67
CA GLU A 37 3.01 -6.58 -30.32
C GLU A 37 3.18 -5.51 -29.22
N VAL A 38 4.21 -4.67 -29.34
CA VAL A 38 4.45 -3.61 -28.36
C VAL A 38 3.36 -2.55 -28.42
N THR A 39 2.91 -2.14 -29.61
CA THR A 39 1.82 -1.17 -29.75
C THR A 39 0.49 -1.71 -29.22
N ASP A 40 0.16 -2.97 -29.49
CA ASP A 40 -1.08 -3.60 -29.03
C ASP A 40 -1.08 -3.76 -27.51
N ARG A 41 0.04 -4.19 -26.93
CA ARG A 41 0.24 -4.20 -25.48
C ARG A 41 0.07 -2.80 -24.87
N MET A 42 0.60 -1.75 -25.49
CA MET A 42 0.45 -0.38 -24.98
C MET A 42 -1.00 0.09 -25.04
N LYS A 43 -1.74 -0.21 -26.12
CA LYS A 43 -3.19 0.03 -26.20
C LYS A 43 -3.96 -0.71 -25.09
N GLU A 44 -3.60 -1.95 -24.77
CA GLU A 44 -4.21 -2.69 -23.67
C GLU A 44 -3.92 -2.09 -22.30
N VAL A 45 -2.67 -1.65 -22.09
CA VAL A 45 -2.27 -0.96 -20.87
C VAL A 45 -3.05 0.34 -20.72
N GLU A 46 -3.24 1.10 -21.79
CA GLU A 46 -4.05 2.32 -21.80
C GLU A 46 -5.53 2.05 -21.53
N LYS A 47 -6.12 1.05 -22.20
CA LYS A 47 -7.46 0.55 -21.86
C LYS A 47 -7.55 0.13 -20.38
N GLY A 48 -6.44 -0.35 -19.82
CA GLY A 48 -6.32 -0.73 -18.41
C GLY A 48 -6.16 0.42 -17.42
N LYS A 49 -5.79 1.63 -17.87
CA LYS A 49 -5.74 2.85 -17.06
C LYS A 49 -7.13 3.46 -16.83
N THR A 50 -8.17 2.90 -17.43
CA THR A 50 -9.54 3.34 -17.21
C THR A 50 -9.94 3.20 -15.75
N ASP A 51 -10.71 4.18 -15.27
CA ASP A 51 -11.19 4.24 -13.89
C ASP A 51 -12.01 2.99 -13.52
N HIS A 52 -12.61 2.34 -14.52
CA HIS A 52 -13.32 1.07 -14.38
C HIS A 52 -12.46 -0.08 -13.83
N LYS A 53 -11.27 -0.34 -14.39
CA LYS A 53 -10.38 -1.39 -13.85
C LYS A 53 -9.85 -1.04 -12.46
N LYS A 54 -9.68 0.26 -12.16
CA LYS A 54 -9.32 0.73 -10.82
C LYS A 54 -10.44 0.42 -9.82
N ARG A 55 -11.71 0.69 -10.17
CA ARG A 55 -12.89 0.35 -9.35
C ARG A 55 -13.00 -1.15 -9.09
N ILE A 56 -12.85 -1.99 -10.11
CA ILE A 56 -12.87 -3.45 -9.94
C ILE A 56 -11.76 -3.90 -8.97
N ARG A 57 -10.54 -3.35 -9.12
CA ARG A 57 -9.43 -3.69 -8.21
C ARG A 57 -9.72 -3.28 -6.77
N ILE A 58 -10.34 -2.12 -6.55
CA ILE A 58 -10.74 -1.66 -5.21
C ILE A 58 -11.80 -2.59 -4.65
N GLN A 59 -12.84 -2.92 -5.42
CA GLN A 59 -13.89 -3.85 -5.01
C GLN A 59 -13.32 -5.22 -4.59
N MET A 60 -12.41 -5.80 -5.38
CA MET A 60 -11.74 -7.06 -5.03
C MET A 60 -10.89 -6.95 -3.75
N LYS A 61 -10.26 -5.80 -3.49
CA LYS A 61 -9.51 -5.59 -2.25
C LYS A 61 -10.44 -5.50 -1.04
N VAL A 62 -11.58 -4.82 -1.17
CA VAL A 62 -12.59 -4.70 -0.12
C VAL A 62 -13.18 -6.07 0.18
N ALA A 63 -13.65 -6.80 -0.84
CA ALA A 63 -14.19 -8.16 -0.67
C ALA A 63 -13.19 -9.10 0.01
N ARG A 64 -11.89 -9.01 -0.35
CA ARG A 64 -10.85 -9.80 0.33
C ARG A 64 -10.66 -9.42 1.79
N ALA A 65 -10.78 -8.14 2.15
CA ALA A 65 -10.66 -7.70 3.54
C ALA A 65 -11.85 -8.20 4.37
N GLU A 66 -13.07 -8.07 3.84
CA GLU A 66 -14.29 -8.59 4.47
C GLU A 66 -14.23 -10.12 4.65
N GLU A 67 -13.77 -10.85 3.64
CA GLU A 67 -13.57 -12.30 3.72
C GLU A 67 -12.55 -12.66 4.81
N GLN A 68 -11.45 -11.91 4.92
CA GLN A 68 -10.46 -12.12 5.98
C GLN A 68 -11.03 -11.86 7.38
N GLU A 69 -11.86 -10.84 7.55
CA GLU A 69 -12.54 -10.56 8.82
C GLU A 69 -13.54 -11.65 9.18
N ALA A 70 -14.36 -12.09 8.21
CA ALA A 70 -15.29 -13.20 8.40
C ALA A 70 -14.55 -14.48 8.79
N ARG A 71 -13.41 -14.76 8.14
CA ARG A 71 -12.56 -15.91 8.49
C ARG A 71 -11.97 -15.79 9.89
N LYS A 72 -11.49 -14.61 10.30
CA LYS A 72 -11.01 -14.38 11.68
C LYS A 72 -12.12 -14.60 12.71
N LYS A 73 -13.32 -14.05 12.45
CA LYS A 73 -14.50 -14.24 13.32
C LYS A 73 -14.88 -15.71 13.39
N TRP A 74 -14.88 -16.42 12.26
CA TRP A 74 -15.16 -17.85 12.21
C TRP A 74 -14.13 -18.66 12.98
N VAL A 75 -12.83 -18.40 12.80
CA VAL A 75 -11.76 -19.05 13.57
C VAL A 75 -11.88 -18.75 15.07
N LYS A 76 -12.21 -17.51 15.48
CA LYS A 76 -12.42 -17.15 16.89
C LYS A 76 -13.63 -17.88 17.48
N ARG A 77 -14.72 -18.06 16.72
CA ARG A 77 -15.90 -18.84 17.13
C ARG A 77 -15.64 -20.35 17.15
N GLN A 78 -14.79 -20.82 16.23
CA GLN A 78 -14.39 -22.23 16.12
C GLN A 78 -13.25 -22.61 17.04
N ALA A 79 -12.54 -21.64 17.65
CA ALA A 79 -11.69 -21.87 18.79
C ALA A 79 -12.60 -22.38 19.90
N LEU A 80 -12.89 -23.68 19.82
CA LEU A 80 -13.51 -24.49 20.82
C LEU A 80 -12.86 -24.12 22.14
N GLN A 81 -13.69 -23.92 23.16
CA GLN A 81 -13.25 -24.01 24.53
C GLN A 81 -12.47 -25.32 24.67
N HIS A 82 -11.15 -25.22 24.59
CA HIS A 82 -10.29 -26.30 24.98
C HIS A 82 -10.41 -26.35 26.49
N THR A 83 -10.97 -27.45 27.01
CA THR A 83 -11.09 -27.71 28.45
C THR A 83 -9.75 -27.92 29.15
N TYR A 84 -8.63 -27.73 28.43
CA TYR A 84 -7.29 -27.73 28.98
C TYR A 84 -6.83 -26.29 29.18
N GLY A 85 -7.09 -25.76 30.38
CA GLY A 85 -6.65 -24.43 30.80
C GLY A 85 -7.62 -23.32 30.38
N GLN A 86 -8.79 -23.27 31.02
CA GLN A 86 -9.64 -22.09 30.98
C GLN A 86 -9.00 -20.99 31.83
N GLU A 87 -8.15 -20.18 31.21
CA GLU A 87 -7.95 -18.81 31.69
C GLU A 87 -9.12 -18.00 31.15
N ASP A 88 -9.95 -17.52 32.08
CA ASP A 88 -11.11 -16.67 31.83
C ASP A 88 -10.70 -15.42 31.03
N ASN A 89 -10.65 -15.54 29.70
CA ASN A 89 -10.71 -14.39 28.82
C ASN A 89 -12.17 -13.96 28.76
N VAL A 90 -12.60 -13.30 29.83
CA VAL A 90 -13.65 -12.30 29.79
C VAL A 90 -13.10 -11.11 29.00
N ASP A 91 -12.88 -11.32 27.70
CA ASP A 91 -12.98 -10.21 26.75
C ASP A 91 -14.46 -10.15 26.41
N GLU A 92 -15.22 -9.59 27.36
CA GLU A 92 -16.37 -8.76 27.04
C GLU A 92 -16.03 -8.01 25.75
N GLU A 93 -16.93 -8.00 24.78
CA GLU A 93 -16.96 -6.86 23.87
C GLU A 93 -16.90 -5.64 24.78
N GLU A 94 -15.75 -4.99 24.85
CA GLU A 94 -15.52 -3.80 25.65
C GLU A 94 -16.56 -2.83 25.11
N ALA A 95 -17.72 -2.81 25.76
CA ALA A 95 -18.82 -1.95 25.46
C ALA A 95 -18.22 -0.59 25.67
N VAL A 96 -17.83 0.05 24.57
CA VAL A 96 -17.12 1.31 24.55
C VAL A 96 -17.91 2.22 25.48
N ASP A 97 -17.33 2.50 26.65
CA ASP A 97 -18.04 3.16 27.74
C ASP A 97 -18.64 4.46 27.16
N PRO A 98 -19.97 4.66 27.22
CA PRO A 98 -20.62 5.83 26.66
C PRO A 98 -19.99 7.14 27.17
N THR A 99 -19.44 7.13 28.38
CA THR A 99 -18.72 8.27 28.96
C THR A 99 -17.38 8.56 28.28
N LEU A 100 -16.71 7.54 27.74
CA LEU A 100 -15.48 7.68 26.95
C LEU A 100 -15.77 8.27 25.57
N ILE A 101 -16.94 7.96 24.98
CA ILE A 101 -17.39 8.55 23.72
C ILE A 101 -17.73 10.03 23.92
N GLU A 102 -18.48 10.37 24.97
CA GLU A 102 -18.79 11.76 25.33
C GLU A 102 -17.53 12.58 25.65
N ALA A 103 -16.58 12.00 26.39
CA ALA A 103 -15.30 12.65 26.71
C ALA A 103 -14.44 12.92 25.46
N VAL A 104 -14.44 12.00 24.48
CA VAL A 104 -13.75 12.21 23.20
C VAL A 104 -14.47 13.27 22.35
N GLU A 105 -15.80 13.28 22.32
CA GLU A 105 -16.56 14.30 21.61
C GLU A 105 -16.41 15.70 22.24
N GLU A 106 -16.31 15.82 23.56
CA GLU A 106 -15.99 17.07 24.25
C GLU A 106 -14.55 17.53 23.97
N ALA A 107 -13.58 16.61 23.93
CA ALA A 107 -12.20 16.93 23.56
C ALA A 107 -12.06 17.41 22.10
N ILE A 108 -12.89 16.88 21.19
CA ILE A 108 -12.96 17.32 19.79
C ILE A 108 -13.66 18.68 19.67
N ARG A 109 -14.73 18.93 20.45
CA ARG A 109 -15.39 20.25 20.51
C ARG A 109 -14.50 21.34 21.10
N GLY A 110 -13.62 21.01 22.05
CA GLY A 110 -12.67 21.94 22.67
C GLY A 110 -11.47 22.32 21.80
N THR A 111 -11.30 21.72 20.61
CA THR A 111 -10.15 21.94 19.71
C THR A 111 -10.54 22.58 18.37
N GLN A 112 -11.69 23.25 18.32
CA GLN A 112 -11.92 24.26 17.30
C GLN A 112 -11.12 25.51 17.65
N ASP A 113 -10.23 25.88 16.73
CA ASP A 113 -9.37 27.09 16.74
C ASP A 113 -7.96 26.92 17.31
N ASN A 114 -7.09 26.26 16.55
CA ASN A 114 -6.07 26.94 15.74
C ASN A 114 -5.10 25.92 15.12
N ASN A 115 -5.00 25.93 13.79
CA ASN A 115 -4.06 25.17 12.96
C ASN A 115 -4.18 23.64 12.99
N GLY A 116 -5.09 23.11 12.18
CA GLY A 116 -4.80 22.17 11.07
C GLY A 116 -3.84 20.97 11.23
N ASP A 117 -3.47 20.55 12.44
CA ASP A 117 -2.57 19.41 12.64
C ASP A 117 -3.35 18.24 13.22
N VAL A 118 -3.79 17.36 12.30
CA VAL A 118 -4.37 16.06 12.64
C VAL A 118 -3.38 15.33 13.55
N VAL A 119 -3.76 15.12 14.81
CA VAL A 119 -2.93 14.37 15.77
C VAL A 119 -2.87 12.91 15.34
N HIS A 120 -1.93 12.59 14.46
CA HIS A 120 -1.55 11.22 14.17
C HIS A 120 -0.78 10.66 15.36
N ILE A 121 -1.48 9.86 16.18
CA ILE A 121 -0.88 9.01 17.21
C ILE A 121 -0.13 7.87 16.51
N SER A 122 1.02 8.18 15.91
CA SER A 122 1.97 7.15 15.51
C SER A 122 2.86 6.88 16.71
N GLY A 123 2.71 5.71 17.34
CA GLY A 123 3.56 5.22 18.44
C GLY A 123 5.00 4.90 18.04
N LYS A 124 5.56 5.62 17.05
CA LYS A 124 6.91 5.42 16.53
C LYS A 124 7.81 6.48 17.15
N SER A 125 8.75 6.03 18.00
CA SER A 125 9.81 6.86 18.55
C SER A 125 10.65 7.52 17.46
N CYS A 126 11.29 8.64 17.80
CA CYS A 126 12.21 9.29 16.87
C CYS A 126 13.44 8.39 16.61
N ARG A 127 13.97 8.41 15.39
CA ARG A 127 15.12 7.57 14.98
C ARG A 127 16.43 7.91 15.70
N CYS A 128 16.51 9.07 16.36
CA CYS A 128 17.62 9.43 17.23
C CYS A 128 17.63 8.70 18.59
N GLY A 129 16.59 7.90 18.88
CA GLY A 129 16.48 7.15 20.15
C GLY A 129 15.95 7.96 21.34
N SER A 130 15.85 9.29 21.22
CA SER A 130 15.26 10.13 22.27
C SER A 130 13.74 9.96 22.37
N LYS A 131 13.23 9.92 23.60
CA LYS A 131 11.79 10.00 23.92
C LYS A 131 11.31 11.42 24.22
N GLN A 132 12.21 12.41 24.23
CA GLN A 132 11.92 13.79 24.61
C GLN A 132 11.18 14.59 23.52
N HIS A 133 11.04 14.04 22.31
CA HIS A 133 10.29 14.67 21.22
C HIS A 133 9.62 13.63 20.33
N LYS A 134 8.55 14.05 19.65
CA LYS A 134 7.83 13.24 18.65
C LYS A 134 8.74 12.96 17.44
N ARG A 135 8.42 11.92 16.66
CA ARG A 135 9.17 11.57 15.46
C ARG A 135 9.20 12.73 14.47
N THR A 136 10.39 13.29 14.26
CA THR A 136 10.66 14.26 13.20
C THR A 136 11.43 13.60 12.06
N SER A 137 11.51 14.26 10.91
CA SER A 137 12.41 13.82 9.84
C SER A 137 13.85 13.83 10.35
N HIS A 138 14.64 12.86 9.90
CA HIS A 138 16.01 12.65 10.40
C HIS A 138 16.89 13.90 10.26
N SER A 139 16.69 14.69 9.21
CA SER A 139 17.40 15.96 8.97
C SER A 139 16.97 17.09 9.90
N LEU A 140 15.73 17.10 10.40
CA LEU A 140 15.20 18.16 11.27
C LEU A 140 15.31 17.82 12.77
N CYS A 141 15.81 16.63 13.10
CA CYS A 141 16.00 16.23 14.48
C CYS A 141 17.23 16.93 15.09
N ARG A 142 17.01 17.73 16.14
CA ARG A 142 18.09 18.43 16.86
C ARG A 142 19.00 17.50 17.66
N LEU A 143 18.53 16.30 17.97
CA LEU A 143 19.26 15.27 18.71
C LEU A 143 19.81 14.17 17.79
N ASN A 144 19.83 14.39 16.47
CA ASN A 144 20.40 13.45 15.53
C ASN A 144 21.94 13.59 15.53
N PRO A 145 22.70 12.50 15.77
CA PRO A 145 24.16 12.54 15.79
C PRO A 145 24.80 12.91 14.44
N LYS A 146 24.08 12.85 13.32
CA LYS A 146 24.57 13.32 12.01
C LYS A 146 24.37 14.82 11.76
N ASN A 147 23.62 15.49 12.64
CA ASN A 147 23.40 16.94 12.58
C ASN A 147 24.29 17.71 13.57
N MET A 148 25.12 16.99 14.34
CA MET A 148 26.17 17.54 15.20
C MET A 148 27.52 17.47 14.49
#